data_AF-A0A382U142-F1
#
_entry.id   AF-A0A382U142-F1
#
_cell.length_a   1.000
_cell.length_b   1.000
_cell.length_c   1.000
_cell.angle_alpha   90.00
_cell.angle_beta   90.00
_cell.angle_gamma   90.00
#
_symmetry.space_group_name_H-M   'P 1'
#
loop_
_entity.id
_entity.type
_entity.pdbx_description
1 polymer ?
#
loop_
_entity_poly.entity_id
_entity_poly.type
_entity_poly.pdbx_seq_one_letter_code
_entity_poly.pdbx_strand_id
1 'polypeptide(L)'
;MKHFFAIGLLTIAATAQAASHYQVLTSARRDTHAESWQLTSSDLPTYEGTDRWSINKRTLHGGKQEGVDLIEVDNGRLQFRVIPTRGMSVLDVTLGDVRLGWNSPVKEVVHPSYINLHDRGGLGWLDGFNEWMVRCGLSFAGHPGEDKFINNVGDEAVMDLTLHGKIGNIPASEVIVAVDREAPYRIRIRGRA
;
A
#
# COMPACT_ATOMS: atom_id res chain seq x y z
N MET A 1 50.37 -25.64 43.88
CA MET A 1 48.96 -25.28 43.58
C MET A 1 48.90 -24.79 42.14
N LYS A 2 48.35 -25.56 41.20
CA LYS A 2 48.14 -25.13 39.81
C LYS A 2 46.65 -25.23 39.54
N HIS A 3 45.99 -24.06 39.49
CA HIS A 3 44.57 -23.95 39.19
C HIS A 3 44.33 -24.15 37.70
N PHE A 4 43.56 -25.17 37.33
CA PHE A 4 43.02 -25.32 35.99
C PHE A 4 41.82 -24.36 35.85
N PHE A 5 41.96 -23.36 34.98
CA PHE A 5 40.82 -22.58 34.50
C PHE A 5 40.22 -23.28 33.28
N ALA A 6 39.04 -23.87 33.45
CA ALA A 6 38.23 -24.34 32.32
C ALA A 6 37.50 -23.13 31.72
N ILE A 7 37.94 -22.69 30.55
CA ILE A 7 37.23 -21.69 29.75
C ILE A 7 36.14 -22.45 28.97
N GLY A 8 34.90 -22.36 29.45
CA GLY A 8 33.74 -22.83 28.69
C GLY A 8 33.49 -21.92 27.51
N LEU A 9 33.63 -22.44 26.28
CA LEU A 9 33.17 -21.76 25.07
C LEU A 9 31.63 -21.77 25.08
N LEU A 10 31.02 -20.61 25.34
CA LEU A 10 29.59 -20.40 25.12
C LEU A 10 29.39 -20.13 23.62
N THR A 11 28.93 -21.13 22.86
CA THR A 11 28.49 -20.94 21.48
C THR A 11 27.16 -20.20 21.48
N ILE A 12 27.21 -18.89 21.26
CA ILE A 12 26.01 -18.10 20.96
C ILE A 12 25.60 -18.48 19.53
N ALA A 13 24.60 -19.36 19.42
CA ALA A 13 23.94 -19.63 18.15
C ALA A 13 23.15 -18.37 17.75
N ALA A 14 23.72 -17.56 16.87
CA ALA A 14 22.96 -16.53 16.18
C ALA A 14 21.94 -17.24 15.29
N THR A 15 20.66 -17.18 15.65
CA THR A 15 19.58 -17.63 14.78
C THR A 15 19.59 -16.73 13.55
N ALA A 16 20.05 -17.25 12.42
CA ALA A 16 19.88 -16.60 11.13
C ALA A 16 18.37 -16.55 10.85
N GLN A 17 17.75 -15.40 11.04
CA GLN A 17 16.38 -15.18 10.58
C GLN A 17 16.35 -15.49 9.08
N ALA A 18 15.62 -16.51 8.65
CA ALA A 18 15.49 -16.80 7.22
C ALA A 18 14.92 -15.54 6.53
N ALA A 19 15.70 -14.97 5.61
CA ALA A 19 15.34 -13.73 4.93
C ALA A 19 13.98 -13.89 4.23
N SER A 20 13.03 -12.99 4.49
CA SER A 20 11.73 -12.95 3.80
C SER A 20 11.93 -13.01 2.28
N HIS A 21 11.01 -13.64 1.55
CA HIS A 21 10.88 -13.35 0.12
C HIS A 21 10.58 -11.85 -0.03
N TYR A 22 11.32 -11.17 -0.89
CA TYR A 22 11.25 -9.72 -1.05
C TYR A 22 11.25 -9.37 -2.53
N GLN A 23 10.15 -8.75 -2.99
CA GLN A 23 10.00 -8.29 -4.35
C GLN A 23 9.68 -6.80 -4.36
N VAL A 24 10.35 -6.04 -5.22
CA VAL A 24 9.97 -4.65 -5.49
C VAL A 24 9.18 -4.61 -6.79
N LEU A 25 7.97 -4.10 -6.71
CA LEU A 25 7.03 -3.98 -7.83
C LEU A 25 7.15 -2.61 -8.50
N THR A 26 7.35 -1.56 -7.69
CA THR A 26 7.52 -0.19 -8.18
C THR A 26 8.66 0.47 -7.42
N SER A 27 9.51 1.24 -8.10
CA SER A 27 10.56 2.04 -7.48
C SER A 27 11.00 3.15 -8.43
N ALA A 28 10.56 4.39 -8.15
CA ALA A 28 10.97 5.59 -8.89
C ALA A 28 12.49 5.78 -8.89
N ARG A 29 13.16 5.48 -7.77
CA ARG A 29 14.64 5.56 -7.65
C ARG A 29 15.38 4.65 -8.64
N ARG A 30 14.78 3.51 -9.01
CA ARG A 30 15.40 2.50 -9.88
C ARG A 30 14.81 2.48 -11.27
N ASP A 31 13.84 3.36 -11.54
CA ASP A 31 13.08 3.38 -12.78
C ASP A 31 12.48 2.00 -13.13
N THR A 32 11.86 1.37 -12.12
CA THR A 32 11.24 0.05 -12.27
C THR A 32 9.77 0.10 -11.94
N HIS A 33 8.95 -0.46 -12.81
CA HIS A 33 7.53 -0.73 -12.60
C HIS A 33 7.19 -2.07 -13.26
N ALA A 34 6.64 -2.99 -12.49
CA ALA A 34 6.18 -4.27 -13.01
C ALA A 34 4.72 -4.13 -13.44
N GLU A 35 4.41 -4.26 -14.74
CA GLU A 35 3.03 -4.18 -15.24
C GLU A 35 2.11 -5.28 -14.68
N SER A 36 2.65 -6.49 -14.56
CA SER A 36 1.99 -7.61 -13.88
C SER A 36 3.00 -8.42 -13.08
N TRP A 37 2.55 -9.02 -11.98
CA TRP A 37 3.38 -9.88 -11.15
C TRP A 37 2.51 -10.78 -10.27
N GLN A 38 2.94 -12.02 -10.02
CA GLN A 38 2.23 -12.95 -9.16
C GLN A 38 3.20 -13.74 -8.27
N LEU A 39 2.75 -14.04 -7.05
CA LEU A 39 3.39 -15.00 -6.16
C LEU A 39 2.31 -15.81 -5.43
N THR A 40 2.49 -17.13 -5.37
CA THR A 40 1.59 -18.07 -4.71
C THR A 40 2.32 -18.89 -3.66
N SER A 41 1.56 -19.57 -2.80
CA SER A 41 2.15 -20.49 -1.81
C SER A 41 2.98 -21.61 -2.44
N SER A 42 2.64 -22.05 -3.66
CA SER A 42 3.44 -23.06 -4.41
C SER A 42 4.79 -22.55 -4.89
N ASP A 43 4.98 -21.24 -5.01
CA ASP A 43 6.23 -20.65 -5.50
C ASP A 43 7.28 -20.51 -4.38
N LEU A 44 6.91 -20.82 -3.13
CA LEU A 44 7.82 -20.83 -1.98
C LEU A 44 8.07 -22.27 -1.51
N PRO A 45 9.16 -22.93 -1.94
CA PRO A 45 9.46 -24.31 -1.55
C PRO A 45 9.63 -24.53 -0.04
N THR A 46 9.91 -23.46 0.72
CA THR A 46 10.05 -23.50 2.18
C THR A 46 8.74 -23.29 2.93
N TYR A 47 7.62 -23.12 2.22
CA TYR A 47 6.31 -22.98 2.84
C TYR A 47 5.76 -24.36 3.21
N GLU A 48 5.66 -24.62 4.51
CA GLU A 48 5.16 -25.89 5.06
C GLU A 48 3.69 -25.81 5.51
N GLY A 49 3.03 -24.66 5.31
CA GLY A 49 1.63 -24.47 5.64
C GLY A 49 0.69 -25.17 4.66
N THR A 50 -0.55 -25.37 5.09
CA THR A 50 -1.59 -26.04 4.30
C THR A 50 -2.46 -25.05 3.52
N ASP A 51 -2.48 -23.78 3.91
CA ASP A 51 -3.29 -22.76 3.27
C ASP A 51 -2.75 -22.41 1.87
N ARG A 52 -3.67 -22.25 0.91
CA ARG A 52 -3.34 -21.72 -0.41
C ARG A 52 -3.51 -20.21 -0.36
N TRP A 53 -2.44 -19.48 -0.60
CA TRP A 53 -2.44 -18.03 -0.66
C TRP A 53 -1.85 -17.53 -1.99
N SER A 54 -2.22 -16.31 -2.37
CA SER A 54 -1.76 -15.65 -3.57
C SER A 54 -1.64 -14.14 -3.39
N ILE A 55 -0.74 -13.55 -4.17
CA ILE A 55 -0.57 -12.11 -4.32
C ILE A 55 -0.50 -11.85 -5.82
N ASN A 56 -1.40 -11.02 -6.34
CA ASN A 56 -1.46 -10.67 -7.75
C ASN A 56 -1.40 -9.16 -7.91
N LYS A 57 -0.45 -8.67 -8.70
CA LYS A 57 -0.40 -7.28 -9.16
C LYS A 57 -0.78 -7.24 -10.64
N ARG A 58 -1.63 -6.30 -11.01
CA ARG A 58 -1.96 -5.99 -12.40
C ARG A 58 -2.23 -4.51 -12.62
N THR A 59 -1.91 -4.01 -13.80
CA THR A 59 -2.35 -2.71 -14.29
C THR A 59 -3.78 -2.84 -14.85
N LEU A 60 -4.65 -1.90 -14.50
CA LEU A 60 -6.03 -1.79 -14.95
C LEU A 60 -6.09 -1.00 -16.27
N HIS A 61 -7.10 -1.30 -17.08
CA HIS A 61 -7.28 -0.71 -18.41
C HIS A 61 -8.74 -0.32 -18.65
N GLY A 62 -8.96 0.60 -19.59
CA GLY A 62 -10.25 1.12 -20.03
C GLY A 62 -10.75 2.29 -19.18
N GLY A 63 -11.42 3.26 -19.81
CA GLY A 63 -12.05 4.39 -19.10
C GLY A 63 -11.05 5.22 -18.29
N LYS A 64 -11.48 5.76 -17.14
CA LYS A 64 -10.62 6.58 -16.28
C LYS A 64 -9.73 5.76 -15.34
N GLN A 65 -9.80 4.43 -15.35
CA GLN A 65 -8.88 3.55 -14.59
C GLN A 65 -7.63 3.14 -15.36
N GLU A 66 -7.50 3.58 -16.61
CA GLU A 66 -6.32 3.28 -17.44
C GLU A 66 -5.02 3.60 -16.70
N GLY A 67 -4.13 2.61 -16.60
CA GLY A 67 -2.83 2.73 -15.94
C GLY A 67 -2.83 2.60 -14.43
N VAL A 68 -3.97 2.28 -13.79
CA VAL A 68 -4.01 2.08 -12.33
C VAL A 68 -3.48 0.71 -11.92
N ASP A 69 -2.57 0.69 -10.96
CA ASP A 69 -2.11 -0.55 -10.35
C ASP A 69 -3.08 -1.05 -9.28
N LEU A 70 -3.36 -2.35 -9.30
CA LEU A 70 -4.11 -3.06 -8.27
C LEU A 70 -3.30 -4.25 -7.77
N ILE A 71 -3.20 -4.38 -6.45
CA ILE A 71 -2.62 -5.57 -5.80
C ILE A 71 -3.72 -6.27 -5.02
N GLU A 72 -3.98 -7.52 -5.37
CA GLU A 72 -4.97 -8.41 -4.78
C GLU A 72 -4.20 -9.43 -3.93
N VAL A 73 -4.54 -9.50 -2.65
CA VAL A 73 -3.93 -10.45 -1.71
C VAL A 73 -5.02 -11.36 -1.18
N ASP A 74 -4.78 -12.66 -1.25
CA ASP A 74 -5.63 -13.70 -0.69
C ASP A 74 -4.76 -14.62 0.16
N ASN A 75 -5.02 -14.72 1.47
CA ASN A 75 -4.29 -15.65 2.34
C ASN A 75 -5.00 -17.01 2.54
N GLY A 76 -6.05 -17.29 1.76
CA GLY A 76 -6.92 -18.45 1.90
C GLY A 76 -8.14 -18.22 2.81
N ARG A 77 -8.18 -17.10 3.55
CA ARG A 77 -9.31 -16.73 4.43
C ARG A 77 -9.74 -15.28 4.26
N LEU A 78 -8.77 -14.38 4.26
CA LEU A 78 -8.92 -12.94 4.12
C LEU A 78 -8.38 -12.51 2.75
N GLN A 79 -9.23 -11.84 2.00
CA GLN A 79 -8.91 -11.21 0.73
C GLN A 79 -8.94 -9.70 0.91
N PHE A 80 -7.97 -8.99 0.33
CA PHE A 80 -8.02 -7.53 0.27
C PHE A 80 -7.34 -7.00 -0.97
N ARG A 81 -7.77 -5.82 -1.40
CA ARG A 81 -7.24 -5.17 -2.60
C ARG A 81 -6.69 -3.80 -2.24
N VAL A 82 -5.44 -3.53 -2.62
CA VAL A 82 -4.79 -2.23 -2.42
C VAL A 82 -4.43 -1.59 -3.74
N ILE A 83 -4.48 -0.25 -3.79
CA ILE A 83 -4.29 0.52 -5.01
C ILE A 83 -3.04 1.40 -4.86
N PRO A 84 -1.85 0.95 -5.33
CA PRO A 84 -0.65 1.76 -5.26
C PRO A 84 -0.76 3.13 -5.92
N THR A 85 -1.45 3.21 -7.06
CA THR A 85 -1.67 4.46 -7.79
C THR A 85 -2.53 5.47 -7.02
N ARG A 86 -3.32 5.01 -6.03
CA ARG A 86 -4.20 5.83 -5.19
C ARG A 86 -3.74 5.82 -3.73
N GLY A 87 -2.47 6.14 -3.50
CA GLY A 87 -1.93 6.33 -2.14
C GLY A 87 -1.92 5.09 -1.25
N MET A 88 -1.87 3.89 -1.85
CA MET A 88 -2.01 2.61 -1.14
C MET A 88 -3.33 2.49 -0.38
N SER A 89 -4.42 3.05 -0.93
CA SER A 89 -5.77 2.91 -0.37
C SER A 89 -6.22 1.45 -0.45
N VAL A 90 -7.06 1.03 0.51
CA VAL A 90 -7.66 -0.32 0.50
C VAL A 90 -9.03 -0.20 -0.15
N LEU A 91 -9.19 -0.80 -1.32
CA LEU A 91 -10.43 -0.76 -2.08
C LEU A 91 -11.55 -1.50 -1.32
N ASP A 92 -11.25 -2.68 -0.81
CA ASP A 92 -12.16 -3.52 -0.03
C ASP A 92 -11.41 -4.69 0.62
N VAL A 93 -12.07 -5.31 1.59
CA VAL A 93 -11.63 -6.52 2.29
C VAL A 93 -12.80 -7.50 2.35
N THR A 94 -12.53 -8.80 2.17
CA THR A 94 -13.50 -9.88 2.34
C THR A 94 -12.94 -10.95 3.26
N LEU A 95 -13.75 -11.42 4.22
CA LEU A 95 -13.44 -12.52 5.12
C LEU A 95 -14.68 -13.41 5.26
N GLY A 96 -14.69 -14.54 4.57
CA GLY A 96 -15.90 -15.37 4.43
C GLY A 96 -17.05 -14.55 3.84
N ASP A 97 -18.18 -14.50 4.53
CA ASP A 97 -19.38 -13.79 4.08
C ASP A 97 -19.38 -12.28 4.44
N VAL A 98 -18.35 -11.79 5.12
CA VAL A 98 -18.24 -10.38 5.52
C VAL A 98 -17.39 -9.61 4.52
N ARG A 99 -17.97 -8.55 3.95
CA ARG A 99 -17.26 -7.56 3.12
C ARG A 99 -17.15 -6.23 3.86
N LEU A 100 -15.93 -5.71 3.95
CA LEU A 100 -15.64 -4.34 4.32
C LEU A 100 -15.43 -3.52 3.05
N GLY A 101 -16.42 -2.69 2.73
CA GLY A 101 -16.46 -1.88 1.52
C GLY A 101 -17.88 -1.38 1.28
N TRP A 102 -18.06 -0.61 0.22
CA TRP A 102 -19.37 -0.07 -0.14
C TRP A 102 -19.53 -0.02 -1.66
N ASN A 103 -20.73 0.32 -2.11
CA ASN A 103 -21.09 0.32 -3.53
C ASN A 103 -21.21 1.76 -4.02
N SER A 104 -20.06 2.40 -4.30
CA SER A 104 -20.01 3.75 -4.86
C SER A 104 -20.68 3.82 -6.24
N PRO A 105 -21.27 4.96 -6.63
CA PRO A 105 -21.60 5.23 -8.04
C PRO A 105 -20.35 5.29 -8.93
N VAL A 106 -19.17 5.60 -8.38
CA VAL A 106 -17.88 5.57 -9.09
C VAL A 106 -17.42 4.11 -9.24
N LYS A 107 -17.58 3.54 -10.44
CA LYS A 107 -17.32 2.11 -10.71
C LYS A 107 -15.87 1.78 -11.03
N GLU A 108 -15.14 2.76 -11.55
CA GLU A 108 -13.74 2.63 -11.96
C GLU A 108 -12.82 2.98 -10.78
N VAL A 109 -11.66 2.34 -10.66
CA VAL A 109 -10.59 2.85 -9.79
C VAL A 109 -9.90 3.97 -10.55
N VAL A 110 -10.37 5.20 -10.38
CA VAL A 110 -9.97 6.32 -11.25
C VAL A 110 -8.48 6.65 -11.08
N HIS A 111 -7.73 6.80 -12.17
CA HIS A 111 -6.34 7.25 -12.11
C HIS A 111 -6.30 8.73 -11.68
N PRO A 112 -5.39 9.15 -10.77
CA PRO A 112 -5.31 10.55 -10.33
C PRO A 112 -5.15 11.59 -11.45
N SER A 113 -4.57 11.21 -12.60
CA SER A 113 -4.47 12.09 -13.78
C SER A 113 -5.82 12.49 -14.38
N TYR A 114 -6.90 11.76 -14.07
CA TYR A 114 -8.27 12.06 -14.49
C TYR A 114 -9.09 12.71 -13.38
N ILE A 115 -8.46 13.18 -12.30
CA ILE A 115 -9.10 13.87 -11.18
C ILE A 115 -8.52 15.27 -11.06
N ASN A 116 -9.35 16.28 -11.29
CA ASN A 116 -9.01 17.65 -10.91
C ASN A 116 -9.52 17.92 -9.49
N LEU A 117 -8.64 17.91 -8.49
CA LEU A 117 -9.03 18.10 -7.09
C LEU A 117 -9.72 19.45 -6.81
N HIS A 118 -9.46 20.46 -7.62
CA HIS A 118 -10.05 21.80 -7.45
C HIS A 118 -11.46 21.93 -8.05
N ASP A 119 -11.94 20.94 -8.80
CA ASP A 119 -13.29 20.98 -9.38
C ASP A 119 -14.38 21.09 -8.31
N ARG A 120 -15.50 21.71 -8.69
CA ARG A 120 -16.69 21.86 -7.84
C ARG A 120 -16.39 22.52 -6.49
N GLY A 121 -15.48 23.50 -6.48
CA GLY A 121 -15.07 24.21 -5.25
C GLY A 121 -14.24 23.33 -4.31
N GLY A 122 -13.30 22.54 -4.87
CA GLY A 122 -12.43 21.65 -4.09
C GLY A 122 -13.02 20.27 -3.79
N LEU A 123 -14.16 19.91 -4.39
CA LEU A 123 -14.83 18.62 -4.22
C LEU A 123 -14.47 17.58 -5.29
N GLY A 124 -13.54 17.88 -6.20
CA GLY A 124 -13.14 16.97 -7.29
C GLY A 124 -12.61 15.61 -6.81
N TRP A 125 -12.14 15.50 -5.57
CA TRP A 125 -11.79 14.23 -4.94
C TRP A 125 -12.93 13.18 -5.00
N LEU A 126 -14.19 13.62 -4.98
CA LEU A 126 -15.36 12.75 -5.06
C LEU A 126 -15.49 12.00 -6.40
N ASP A 127 -14.87 12.49 -7.47
CA ASP A 127 -14.94 11.85 -8.79
C ASP A 127 -14.18 10.51 -8.87
N GLY A 128 -13.37 10.20 -7.85
CA GLY A 128 -12.62 8.96 -7.72
C GLY A 128 -12.92 8.13 -6.48
N PHE A 129 -13.84 8.56 -5.59
CA PHE A 129 -14.03 7.91 -4.29
C PHE A 129 -14.88 6.64 -4.39
N ASN A 130 -14.25 5.49 -4.13
CA ASN A 130 -14.94 4.20 -4.01
C ASN A 130 -14.26 3.19 -3.08
N GLU A 131 -13.18 3.60 -2.42
CA GLU A 131 -12.38 2.74 -1.56
C GLU A 131 -13.04 2.56 -0.18
N TRP A 132 -12.78 1.42 0.45
CA TRP A 132 -13.17 1.16 1.83
C TRP A 132 -12.39 2.01 2.83
N MET A 133 -11.07 2.13 2.63
CA MET A 133 -10.20 2.91 3.50
C MET A 133 -9.24 3.76 2.66
N VAL A 134 -9.37 5.07 2.82
CA VAL A 134 -8.50 6.08 2.21
C VAL A 134 -7.73 6.82 3.29
N ARG A 135 -6.45 7.08 3.04
CA ARG A 135 -5.69 8.05 3.85
C ARG A 135 -6.09 9.45 3.39
N CYS A 136 -6.74 10.21 4.26
CA CYS A 136 -7.04 11.63 4.05
C CYS A 136 -5.92 12.45 4.71
N GLY A 137 -5.20 13.29 3.97
CA GLY A 137 -3.98 13.91 4.49
C GLY A 137 -2.81 14.01 3.50
N LEU A 138 -1.56 14.06 4.00
CA LEU A 138 -1.18 14.34 5.40
C LEU A 138 -1.00 15.83 5.67
N SER A 139 -0.70 16.62 4.63
CA SER A 139 -0.48 18.06 4.74
C SER A 139 -1.70 18.82 5.24
N PHE A 140 -2.90 18.34 4.90
CA PHE A 140 -4.19 18.82 5.40
C PHE A 140 -5.26 17.76 5.14
N ALA A 141 -6.34 17.78 5.91
CA ALA A 141 -7.50 16.92 5.72
C ALA A 141 -8.77 17.60 6.24
N GLY A 142 -9.90 17.34 5.61
CA GLY A 142 -11.19 17.92 5.98
C GLY A 142 -12.02 18.28 4.75
N HIS A 143 -13.08 19.05 4.96
CA HIS A 143 -13.83 19.70 3.89
C HIS A 143 -12.95 20.70 3.14
N PRO A 144 -13.24 20.98 1.85
CA PRO A 144 -12.57 22.06 1.15
C PRO A 144 -12.93 23.41 1.78
N GLY A 145 -12.04 24.38 1.64
CA GLY A 145 -12.24 25.72 2.15
C GLY A 145 -10.96 26.55 2.16
N GLU A 146 -11.14 27.83 2.47
CA GLU A 146 -10.05 28.76 2.63
C GLU A 146 -9.31 28.49 3.95
N ASP A 147 -7.98 28.42 3.89
CA ASP A 147 -7.10 28.33 5.06
C ASP A 147 -6.09 29.48 5.08
N LYS A 148 -5.66 29.86 6.28
CA LYS A 148 -4.73 30.97 6.52
C LYS A 148 -3.46 30.48 7.19
N PHE A 149 -2.32 30.87 6.66
CA PHE A 149 -1.02 30.42 7.16
C PHE A 149 0.04 31.52 7.02
N ILE A 150 1.11 31.42 7.81
CA ILE A 150 2.27 32.31 7.66
C ILE A 150 3.19 31.72 6.59
N ASN A 151 3.49 32.51 5.56
CA ASN A 151 4.37 32.08 4.47
C ASN A 151 5.85 32.10 4.89
N ASN A 152 6.74 31.72 3.98
CA ASN A 152 8.18 31.64 4.24
C ASN A 152 8.89 32.99 4.47
N VAL A 153 8.20 34.12 4.26
CA VAL A 153 8.72 35.47 4.53
C VAL A 153 8.08 36.13 5.77
N GLY A 154 7.15 35.44 6.44
CA GLY A 154 6.53 35.90 7.68
C GLY A 154 5.18 36.59 7.52
N ASP A 155 4.64 36.69 6.30
CA ASP A 155 3.35 37.34 6.03
C ASP A 155 2.20 36.34 6.13
N GLU A 156 1.01 36.83 6.52
CA GLU A 156 -0.24 36.06 6.44
C GLU A 156 -0.62 35.86 4.96
N ALA A 157 -0.80 34.60 4.59
CA ALA A 157 -1.24 34.16 3.28
C ALA A 157 -2.49 33.30 3.39
N VAL A 158 -3.21 33.22 2.29
CA VAL A 158 -4.49 32.53 2.18
C VAL A 158 -4.40 31.51 1.04
N MET A 159 -4.95 30.31 1.23
CA MET A 159 -4.99 29.26 0.22
C MET A 159 -6.28 28.44 0.30
N ASP A 160 -6.85 28.12 -0.86
CA ASP A 160 -7.94 27.16 -0.96
C ASP A 160 -7.43 25.72 -0.82
N LEU A 161 -7.91 25.03 0.19
CA LEU A 161 -7.68 23.60 0.41
C LEU A 161 -8.78 22.78 -0.25
N THR A 162 -8.39 21.66 -0.85
CA THR A 162 -9.31 20.69 -1.46
C THR A 162 -9.82 19.68 -0.43
N LEU A 163 -10.84 18.90 -0.78
CA LEU A 163 -11.34 17.83 0.07
C LEU A 163 -10.24 16.79 0.36
N HIS A 164 -10.06 16.49 1.66
CA HIS A 164 -9.26 15.35 2.17
C HIS A 164 -7.76 15.30 1.81
N GLY A 165 -7.17 16.41 1.38
CA GLY A 165 -5.75 16.44 1.07
C GLY A 165 -5.41 15.75 -0.24
N LYS A 166 -4.17 15.28 -0.36
CA LYS A 166 -3.61 14.79 -1.63
C LYS A 166 -3.18 13.33 -1.59
N ILE A 167 -2.86 12.77 -0.41
CA ILE A 167 -2.16 11.48 -0.31
C ILE A 167 -2.92 10.32 -0.99
N GLY A 168 -4.25 10.28 -0.93
CA GLY A 168 -5.06 9.28 -1.62
C GLY A 168 -5.07 9.40 -3.15
N ASN A 169 -4.59 10.51 -3.71
CA ASN A 169 -4.44 10.75 -5.14
C ASN A 169 -2.97 10.91 -5.56
N ILE A 170 -2.03 10.43 -4.76
CA ILE A 170 -0.60 10.39 -5.09
C ILE A 170 -0.18 8.92 -5.29
N PRO A 171 0.35 8.55 -6.46
CA PRO A 171 0.91 7.21 -6.67
C PRO A 171 2.10 6.94 -5.73
N ALA A 172 2.20 5.71 -5.23
CA ALA A 172 3.35 5.30 -4.43
C ALA A 172 4.66 5.29 -5.25
N SER A 173 5.69 5.98 -4.76
CA SER A 173 7.03 6.02 -5.33
C SER A 173 7.80 4.70 -5.18
N GLU A 174 7.46 3.89 -4.17
CA GLU A 174 8.02 2.55 -3.98
C GLU A 174 6.92 1.59 -3.49
N VAL A 175 6.87 0.39 -4.05
CA VAL A 175 5.94 -0.68 -3.66
C VAL A 175 6.70 -2.00 -3.54
N ILE A 176 6.58 -2.62 -2.36
CA ILE A 176 7.29 -3.83 -1.99
C ILE A 176 6.31 -4.89 -1.51
N VAL A 177 6.54 -6.13 -1.93
CA VAL A 177 5.94 -7.33 -1.35
C VAL A 177 6.99 -8.05 -0.53
N ALA A 178 6.65 -8.37 0.72
CA ALA A 178 7.50 -9.17 1.59
C ALA A 178 6.70 -10.33 2.21
N VAL A 179 7.17 -11.56 2.02
CA VAL A 179 6.58 -12.78 2.59
C VAL A 179 7.58 -13.47 3.51
N ASP A 180 7.25 -13.62 4.79
CA ASP A 180 8.11 -14.33 5.74
C ASP A 180 8.19 -15.82 5.40
N ARG A 181 9.41 -16.40 5.47
CA ARG A 181 9.68 -17.80 5.09
C ARG A 181 9.53 -18.80 6.24
N GLU A 182 9.21 -18.31 7.43
CA GLU A 182 9.00 -19.11 8.63
C GLU A 182 7.63 -18.78 9.21
N ALA A 183 7.05 -19.74 9.94
CA ALA A 183 5.82 -19.52 10.69
C ALA A 183 5.97 -18.30 11.62
N PRO A 184 4.98 -17.38 11.69
CA PRO A 184 3.60 -17.52 11.19
C PRO A 184 3.35 -17.03 9.74
N TYR A 185 4.36 -17.04 8.85
CA TYR A 185 4.25 -16.76 7.40
C TYR A 185 3.45 -15.49 7.04
N ARG A 186 3.99 -14.32 7.39
CA ARG A 186 3.30 -13.05 7.16
C ARG A 186 3.51 -12.52 5.73
N ILE A 187 2.41 -12.17 5.05
CA ILE A 187 2.41 -11.39 3.82
C ILE A 187 2.32 -9.89 4.17
N ARG A 188 3.16 -9.06 3.55
CA ARG A 188 3.16 -7.60 3.72
C ARG A 188 3.24 -6.91 2.37
N ILE A 189 2.33 -5.98 2.13
CA ILE A 189 2.43 -5.00 1.03
C ILE A 189 2.82 -3.67 1.67
N ARG A 190 3.93 -3.08 1.22
CA ARG A 190 4.44 -1.81 1.73
C ARG A 190 4.55 -0.82 0.59
N GLY A 191 3.99 0.37 0.80
CA GLY A 191 4.16 1.49 -0.12
C GLY A 191 4.83 2.67 0.57
N ARG A 192 5.57 3.45 -0.20
CA ARG A 192 6.09 4.76 0.19
C ARG A 192 5.64 5.78 -0.84
N ALA A 193 5.26 6.97 -0.38
CA ALA A 193 5.02 8.14 -1.22
C ALA A 193 6.29 8.98 -1.27
#